data_AF-A0A370FLP8-F1
#
_entry.id   AF-A0A370FLP8-F1
#
_cell.length_a   1.000
_cell.length_b   1.000
_cell.length_c   1.000
_cell.angle_alpha   90.00
_cell.angle_beta   90.00
_cell.angle_gamma   90.00
#
_symmetry.space_group_name_H-M   'P 1'
#
loop_
_entity.id
_entity.type
_entity.pdbx_description
1 polymer ?
#
loop_
_entity_poly.entity_id
_entity_poly.type
_entity_poly.pdbx_seq_one_letter_code
_entity_poly.pdbx_strand_id
1 'polypeptide(L)'
;MNAPTRDIYTEPRDVDLHTLANLGPLGPMAGVWEGTRGLDVKPKAEGPKKQAFVERISLQPIDPVTNGPQLLYGLRYHTHITKPDQVKTYHEQVGYWLWEPATGCVMHTLTIPRGQVAMAAGTVAADARSFELVATQGLETWGICSAPFLQEAFRTTEFRIKVTINDDGTWGYEEDTVLQILGQAEPFHHTDRNLLRRVEAPTPNPLVR
;
A
#
# COMPACT_ATOMS: atom_id res chain seq x y z
N MET A 1 36.17 21.99 -12.38
CA MET A 1 36.38 20.53 -12.23
C MET A 1 35.01 19.90 -12.31
N ASN A 2 34.73 19.10 -13.34
CA ASN A 2 33.46 18.37 -13.41
C ASN A 2 33.49 17.31 -12.31
N ALA A 3 32.49 17.35 -11.42
CA ALA A 3 32.31 16.26 -10.47
C ALA A 3 32.16 14.94 -11.26
N PRO A 4 32.76 13.83 -10.79
CA PRO A 4 32.52 12.54 -11.43
C PRO A 4 31.02 12.27 -11.45
N THR A 5 30.50 11.87 -12.61
CA THR A 5 29.10 11.51 -12.79
C THR A 5 28.78 10.31 -11.90
N ARG A 6 27.73 10.42 -11.09
CA ARG A 6 27.19 9.30 -10.30
C ARG A 6 26.84 8.14 -11.24
N ASP A 7 27.32 6.95 -10.94
CA ASP A 7 26.93 5.74 -11.66
C ASP A 7 25.46 5.41 -11.36
N ILE A 8 24.64 5.34 -12.41
CA ILE A 8 23.20 5.07 -12.35
C ILE A 8 22.82 3.77 -13.06
N TYR A 9 23.78 3.00 -13.56
CA TYR A 9 23.53 1.80 -14.36
C TYR A 9 24.05 0.52 -13.72
N THR A 10 25.11 0.58 -12.93
CA THR A 10 25.66 -0.64 -12.29
C THR A 10 24.69 -1.20 -11.26
N GLU A 11 24.23 -2.41 -11.50
CA GLU A 11 23.40 -3.16 -10.57
C GLU A 11 24.21 -3.74 -9.40
N PRO A 12 23.59 -3.90 -8.21
CA PRO A 12 24.22 -4.60 -7.10
C PRO A 12 24.61 -6.03 -7.48
N ARG A 13 25.81 -6.44 -7.05
CA ARG A 13 26.25 -7.84 -7.14
C ARG A 13 25.78 -8.60 -5.90
N ASP A 14 25.71 -9.92 -6.01
CA ASP A 14 25.43 -10.83 -4.89
C ASP A 14 24.07 -10.56 -4.21
N VAL A 15 23.07 -10.20 -5.02
CA VAL A 15 21.67 -10.04 -4.57
C VAL A 15 21.14 -11.38 -4.05
N ASP A 16 20.61 -11.40 -2.83
CA ASP A 16 19.95 -12.58 -2.29
C ASP A 16 18.62 -12.80 -3.01
N LEU A 17 18.46 -13.98 -3.61
CA LEU A 17 17.26 -14.32 -4.38
C LEU A 17 16.08 -14.72 -3.48
N HIS A 18 16.30 -14.92 -2.18
CA HIS A 18 15.25 -15.28 -1.22
C HIS A 18 14.58 -14.02 -0.69
N THR A 19 13.60 -13.49 -1.42
CA THR A 19 12.93 -12.23 -1.06
C THR A 19 12.36 -12.25 0.37
N LEU A 20 11.78 -13.37 0.81
CA LEU A 20 11.19 -13.48 2.15
C LEU A 20 12.16 -13.15 3.30
N ALA A 21 13.45 -13.40 3.12
CA ALA A 21 14.47 -13.09 4.13
C ALA A 21 14.86 -11.60 4.14
N ASN A 22 14.47 -10.83 3.12
CA ASN A 22 14.98 -9.49 2.83
C ASN A 22 13.90 -8.40 2.77
N LEU A 23 12.68 -8.70 3.25
CA LEU A 23 11.53 -7.77 3.21
C LEU A 23 11.56 -6.65 4.27
N GLY A 24 12.53 -6.65 5.18
CA GLY A 24 12.60 -5.67 6.27
C GLY A 24 11.27 -5.59 7.05
N PRO A 25 10.67 -4.39 7.20
CA PRO A 25 9.43 -4.22 7.96
C PRO A 25 8.21 -4.91 7.32
N LEU A 26 8.30 -5.27 6.03
CA LEU A 26 7.20 -5.93 5.30
C LEU A 26 7.17 -7.45 5.51
N GLY A 27 8.24 -8.05 6.08
CA GLY A 27 8.35 -9.50 6.24
C GLY A 27 7.15 -10.14 6.94
N PRO A 28 6.67 -9.60 8.08
CA PRO A 28 5.51 -10.13 8.78
C PRO A 28 4.18 -10.03 8.01
N MET A 29 4.10 -9.21 6.96
CA MET A 29 2.89 -9.05 6.14
C MET A 29 2.78 -10.09 5.02
N ALA A 30 3.85 -10.84 4.71
CA ALA A 30 3.84 -11.84 3.65
C ALA A 30 2.86 -12.99 3.97
N GLY A 31 1.99 -13.33 3.02
CA GLY A 31 0.98 -14.38 3.13
C GLY A 31 -0.40 -13.96 2.63
N VAL A 32 -1.42 -14.78 2.90
CA VAL A 32 -2.82 -14.43 2.63
C VAL A 32 -3.53 -14.18 3.96
N TRP A 33 -4.35 -13.13 3.99
CA TRP A 33 -4.97 -12.62 5.20
C TRP A 33 -6.46 -12.33 5.00
N GLU A 34 -7.20 -12.41 6.11
CA GLU A 34 -8.60 -12.05 6.18
C GLU A 34 -8.91 -11.14 7.37
N GLY A 35 -9.80 -10.17 7.16
CA GLY A 35 -10.33 -9.29 8.19
C GLY A 35 -11.85 -9.15 8.05
N THR A 36 -12.59 -9.45 9.11
CA THR A 36 -14.07 -9.51 9.09
C THR A 36 -14.74 -8.36 9.80
N ARG A 37 -13.97 -7.41 10.34
CA ARG A 37 -14.46 -6.29 11.16
C ARG A 37 -13.93 -4.94 10.67
N GLY A 38 -13.68 -4.84 9.36
CA GLY A 38 -13.26 -3.59 8.74
C GLY A 38 -14.35 -2.53 8.87
N LEU A 39 -13.97 -1.27 9.02
CA LEU A 39 -14.90 -0.15 9.15
C LEU A 39 -14.50 1.00 8.21
N ASP A 40 -15.41 1.33 7.29
CA ASP A 40 -15.35 2.42 6.31
C ASP A 40 -16.20 3.61 6.79
N VAL A 41 -15.65 4.83 6.76
CA VAL A 41 -16.38 6.09 6.86
C VAL A 41 -16.35 6.79 5.49
N LYS A 42 -17.48 6.76 4.77
CA LYS A 42 -17.58 7.28 3.39
C LYS A 42 -18.49 8.51 3.24
N PRO A 43 -18.29 9.32 2.19
CA PRO A 43 -19.17 10.45 1.90
C PRO A 43 -20.54 9.99 1.36
N LYS A 44 -21.60 10.68 1.78
CA LYS A 44 -22.95 10.64 1.19
C LYS A 44 -23.56 12.04 1.22
N ALA A 45 -24.55 12.27 0.36
CA ALA A 45 -25.26 13.55 0.27
C ALA A 45 -25.91 13.97 1.61
N GLU A 46 -26.36 13.00 2.41
CA GLU A 46 -26.98 13.22 3.73
C GLU A 46 -25.96 13.30 4.88
N GLY A 47 -24.66 13.23 4.60
CA GLY A 47 -23.58 13.19 5.59
C GLY A 47 -22.82 11.85 5.66
N PRO A 48 -21.73 11.77 6.45
CA PRO A 48 -20.88 10.58 6.52
C PRO A 48 -21.66 9.33 6.95
N LYS A 49 -21.40 8.18 6.30
CA LYS A 49 -21.98 6.88 6.71
C LYS A 49 -20.89 5.88 7.03
N LYS A 50 -21.09 5.15 8.13
CA LYS A 50 -20.26 4.01 8.53
C LYS A 50 -20.68 2.75 7.80
N GLN A 51 -19.73 1.93 7.37
CA GLN A 51 -19.97 0.67 6.68
C GLN A 51 -18.98 -0.39 7.14
N ALA A 52 -19.49 -1.50 7.68
CA ALA A 52 -18.66 -2.67 7.94
C ALA A 52 -18.27 -3.35 6.62
N PHE A 53 -17.08 -3.92 6.54
CA PHE A 53 -16.61 -4.69 5.40
C PHE A 53 -15.81 -5.93 5.80
N VAL A 54 -15.75 -6.89 4.88
CA VAL A 54 -14.90 -8.08 4.95
C VAL A 54 -13.86 -7.99 3.86
N GLU A 55 -12.61 -8.26 4.21
CA GLU A 55 -11.45 -8.15 3.34
C GLU A 55 -10.71 -9.48 3.27
N ARG A 56 -10.25 -9.82 2.07
CA ARG A 56 -9.19 -10.79 1.83
C ARG A 56 -8.06 -10.11 1.06
N ILE A 57 -6.83 -10.24 1.55
CA ILE A 57 -5.64 -9.68 0.91
C ILE A 57 -4.58 -10.77 0.75
N SER A 58 -4.06 -10.94 -0.47
CA SER A 58 -2.93 -11.83 -0.77
C SER A 58 -1.69 -10.99 -1.01
N LEU A 59 -0.64 -11.19 -0.21
CA LEU A 59 0.65 -10.50 -0.26
C LEU A 59 1.76 -11.52 -0.52
N GLN A 60 2.19 -11.66 -1.78
CA GLN A 60 3.15 -12.68 -2.20
C GLN A 60 4.45 -12.06 -2.68
N PRO A 61 5.62 -12.62 -2.31
CA PRO A 61 6.90 -12.03 -2.67
C PRO A 61 7.12 -12.01 -4.18
N ILE A 62 7.72 -10.92 -4.65
CA ILE A 62 8.28 -10.81 -6.00
C ILE A 62 9.77 -11.15 -5.97
N ASP A 63 10.36 -11.39 -7.14
CA ASP A 63 11.81 -11.46 -7.25
C ASP A 63 12.43 -10.09 -6.89
N PRO A 64 13.67 -10.05 -6.37
CA PRO A 64 14.37 -8.80 -6.18
C PRO A 64 14.45 -8.03 -7.50
N VAL A 65 14.18 -6.73 -7.45
CA VAL A 65 14.20 -5.86 -8.64
C VAL A 65 15.24 -4.76 -8.49
N THR A 66 15.89 -4.42 -9.59
CA THR A 66 16.95 -3.41 -9.65
C THR A 66 16.53 -2.23 -10.53
N ASN A 67 16.89 -1.02 -10.11
CA ASN A 67 16.86 0.18 -10.95
C ASN A 67 18.27 0.76 -10.98
N GLY A 68 19.14 0.20 -11.83
CA GLY A 68 20.58 0.44 -11.74
C GLY A 68 21.07 0.08 -10.33
N PRO A 69 21.67 1.02 -9.56
CA PRO A 69 22.20 0.72 -8.23
C PRO A 69 21.15 0.49 -7.14
N GLN A 70 19.88 0.82 -7.38
CA GLN A 70 18.80 0.59 -6.41
C GLN A 70 18.39 -0.88 -6.41
N LEU A 71 18.17 -1.44 -5.21
CA LEU A 71 17.65 -2.79 -5.00
C LEU A 71 16.35 -2.73 -4.18
N LEU A 72 15.30 -3.38 -4.68
CA LEU A 72 14.03 -3.49 -3.99
C LEU A 72 13.66 -4.96 -3.76
N TYR A 73 13.19 -5.24 -2.56
CA TYR A 73 12.45 -6.45 -2.22
C TYR A 73 10.98 -6.08 -2.04
N GLY A 74 10.04 -6.99 -2.31
CA GLY A 74 8.65 -6.62 -2.18
C GLY A 74 7.63 -7.73 -2.26
N LEU A 75 6.38 -7.31 -2.10
CA LEU A 75 5.18 -8.13 -2.14
C LEU A 75 4.25 -7.59 -3.22
N ARG A 76 3.88 -8.42 -4.20
CA ARG A 76 2.72 -8.18 -5.05
C ARG A 76 1.47 -8.43 -4.24
N TYR A 77 0.47 -7.56 -4.33
CA TYR A 77 -0.79 -7.79 -3.64
C TYR A 77 -2.05 -7.64 -4.49
N HIS A 78 -3.08 -8.36 -4.04
CA HIS A 78 -4.47 -8.22 -4.45
C HIS A 78 -5.34 -8.19 -3.22
N THR A 79 -6.16 -7.15 -3.11
CA THR A 79 -7.14 -6.96 -2.05
C THR A 79 -8.53 -7.04 -2.67
N HIS A 80 -9.39 -7.86 -2.07
CA HIS A 80 -10.80 -7.97 -2.42
C HIS A 80 -11.66 -7.74 -1.18
N ILE A 81 -12.59 -6.79 -1.28
CA ILE A 81 -13.45 -6.37 -0.17
C ILE A 81 -14.91 -6.51 -0.58
N THR A 82 -15.70 -7.07 0.33
CA THR A 82 -17.16 -7.16 0.22
C THR A 82 -17.82 -6.55 1.46
N LYS A 83 -19.15 -6.36 1.39
CA LYS A 83 -19.93 -6.12 2.61
C LYS A 83 -20.20 -7.46 3.30
N PRO A 84 -20.40 -7.49 4.63
CA PRO A 84 -20.81 -8.71 5.33
C PRO A 84 -21.99 -9.38 4.63
N ASP A 85 -21.88 -10.70 4.45
CA ASP A 85 -22.89 -11.56 3.82
C ASP A 85 -23.26 -11.20 2.38
N GLN A 86 -22.39 -10.44 1.67
CA GLN A 86 -22.59 -10.08 0.27
C GLN A 86 -21.49 -10.62 -0.64
N VAL A 87 -21.87 -11.00 -1.86
CA VAL A 87 -20.93 -11.46 -2.90
C VAL A 87 -20.44 -10.30 -3.77
N LYS A 88 -21.20 -9.20 -3.83
CA LYS A 88 -20.86 -8.05 -4.65
C LYS A 88 -19.57 -7.40 -4.14
N THR A 89 -18.57 -7.28 -5.02
CA THR A 89 -17.36 -6.51 -4.77
C THR A 89 -17.71 -5.09 -4.34
N TYR A 90 -17.20 -4.71 -3.17
CA TYR A 90 -17.33 -3.37 -2.62
C TYR A 90 -16.11 -2.50 -2.96
N HIS A 91 -14.93 -3.08 -2.83
CA HIS A 91 -13.65 -2.48 -3.22
C HIS A 91 -12.70 -3.58 -3.72
N GLU A 92 -11.84 -3.23 -4.65
CA GLU A 92 -10.76 -4.08 -5.16
C GLU A 92 -9.55 -3.20 -5.41
N GLN A 93 -8.37 -3.70 -5.07
CA GLN A 93 -7.13 -2.95 -5.17
C GLN A 93 -5.97 -3.89 -5.46
N VAL A 94 -5.03 -3.45 -6.30
CA VAL A 94 -3.80 -4.19 -6.60
C VAL A 94 -2.59 -3.25 -6.62
N GLY A 95 -1.40 -3.82 -6.44
CA GLY A 95 -0.14 -3.11 -6.57
C GLY A 95 1.00 -3.85 -5.88
N TYR A 96 1.94 -3.09 -5.33
CA TYR A 96 3.13 -3.60 -4.66
C TYR A 96 3.40 -2.87 -3.34
N TRP A 97 3.89 -3.64 -2.36
CA TRP A 97 4.62 -3.14 -1.21
C TRP A 97 6.10 -3.40 -1.44
N LEU A 98 6.92 -2.35 -1.47
CA LEU A 98 8.34 -2.41 -1.79
C LEU A 98 9.16 -1.88 -0.63
N TRP A 99 10.34 -2.47 -0.43
CA TRP A 99 11.31 -2.10 0.58
C TRP A 99 12.66 -1.91 -0.08
N GLU A 100 13.28 -0.74 0.16
CA GLU A 100 14.65 -0.42 -0.23
C GLU A 100 15.57 -0.45 1.01
N PRO A 101 16.36 -1.52 1.22
CA PRO A 101 17.21 -1.64 2.40
C PRO A 101 18.23 -0.50 2.55
N ALA A 102 18.74 0.03 1.43
CA ALA A 102 19.80 1.03 1.43
C ALA A 102 19.36 2.40 1.97
N THR A 103 18.08 2.75 1.80
CA THR A 103 17.53 4.06 2.17
C THR A 103 16.53 3.97 3.32
N GLY A 104 16.07 2.77 3.64
CA GLY A 104 14.96 2.56 4.56
C GLY A 104 13.62 2.97 3.96
N CYS A 105 13.50 3.10 2.64
CA CYS A 105 12.25 3.52 2.01
C CYS A 105 11.28 2.33 1.89
N VAL A 106 10.07 2.48 2.43
CA VAL A 106 8.92 1.64 2.12
C VAL A 106 8.06 2.38 1.09
N MET A 107 7.62 1.68 0.06
CA MET A 107 6.74 2.21 -0.98
C MET A 107 5.51 1.33 -1.12
N HIS A 108 4.34 1.95 -1.16
CA HIS A 108 3.06 1.29 -1.41
C HIS A 108 2.45 1.87 -2.67
N THR A 109 2.37 1.04 -3.71
CA THR A 109 1.68 1.38 -4.95
C THR A 109 0.28 0.78 -4.92
N LEU A 110 -0.70 1.54 -5.39
CA LEU A 110 -2.06 1.05 -5.53
C LEU A 110 -2.70 1.55 -6.82
N THR A 111 -3.52 0.69 -7.40
CA THR A 111 -4.48 1.03 -8.43
C THR A 111 -5.82 0.40 -8.09
N ILE A 112 -6.89 1.16 -8.33
CA ILE A 112 -8.27 0.74 -8.06
C ILE A 112 -9.09 0.80 -9.34
N PRO A 113 -10.14 -0.03 -9.49
CA PRO A 113 -10.99 -0.07 -10.68
C PRO A 113 -11.97 1.12 -10.76
N ARG A 114 -11.54 2.29 -10.29
CA ARG A 114 -12.22 3.59 -10.38
C ARG A 114 -11.45 4.57 -11.26
N GLY A 115 -10.34 4.14 -11.87
CA GLY A 115 -9.46 5.00 -12.65
C GLY A 115 -8.64 5.93 -11.76
N GLN A 116 -8.09 5.41 -10.66
CA GLN A 116 -7.19 6.15 -9.77
C GLN A 116 -6.00 5.28 -9.37
N VAL A 117 -4.84 5.93 -9.23
CA VAL A 117 -3.59 5.34 -8.74
C VAL A 117 -2.97 6.25 -7.68
N ALA A 118 -2.26 5.65 -6.73
CA ALA A 118 -1.44 6.37 -5.77
C ALA A 118 -0.13 5.62 -5.48
N MET A 119 0.90 6.36 -5.11
CA MET A 119 2.17 5.83 -4.63
C MET A 119 2.50 6.52 -3.31
N ALA A 120 2.32 5.82 -2.19
CA ALA A 120 2.67 6.31 -0.87
C ALA A 120 4.06 5.84 -0.47
N ALA A 121 4.81 6.65 0.27
CA ALA A 121 6.10 6.24 0.79
C ALA A 121 6.40 6.80 2.18
N GLY A 122 7.40 6.22 2.83
CA GLY A 122 7.92 6.64 4.13
C GLY A 122 9.28 6.00 4.41
N THR A 123 10.08 6.65 5.26
CA THR A 123 11.33 6.08 5.76
C THR A 123 11.08 5.33 7.05
N VAL A 124 11.46 4.05 7.09
CA VAL A 124 11.10 3.09 8.14
C VAL A 124 12.34 2.32 8.56
N ALA A 125 12.48 2.04 9.86
CA ALA A 125 13.54 1.15 10.33
C ALA A 125 13.29 -0.30 9.87
N ALA A 126 14.35 -1.05 9.59
CA ALA A 126 14.24 -2.42 9.06
C ALA A 126 13.45 -3.38 9.97
N ASP A 127 13.42 -3.12 11.28
CA ASP A 127 12.73 -3.91 12.31
C ASP A 127 11.44 -3.26 12.83
N ALA A 128 11.01 -2.14 12.23
CA ALA A 128 9.83 -1.40 12.69
C ALA A 128 8.57 -2.28 12.72
N ARG A 129 7.78 -2.09 13.79
CA ARG A 129 6.47 -2.74 13.97
C ARG A 129 5.30 -1.80 13.71
N SER A 130 5.54 -0.51 13.53
CA SER A 130 4.55 0.45 13.08
C SER A 130 5.20 1.49 12.20
N PHE A 131 4.54 1.87 11.12
CA PHE A 131 5.04 2.86 10.17
C PHE A 131 3.88 3.52 9.44
N GLU A 132 4.14 4.71 8.89
CA GLU A 132 3.18 5.48 8.10
C GLU A 132 3.76 5.79 6.74
N LEU A 133 2.91 5.71 5.71
CA LEU A 133 3.22 6.10 4.34
C LEU A 133 2.24 7.17 3.89
N VAL A 134 2.72 8.11 3.06
CA VAL A 134 1.91 9.22 2.54
C VAL A 134 2.09 9.36 1.04
N ALA A 135 0.99 9.59 0.32
CA ALA A 135 0.97 10.07 -1.05
C ALA A 135 0.25 11.42 -1.09
N THR A 136 0.77 12.38 -1.87
CA THR A 136 0.19 13.72 -1.99
C THR A 136 -0.04 14.08 -3.45
N GLN A 137 -1.20 14.62 -3.76
CA GLN A 137 -1.53 15.03 -5.13
C GLN A 137 -0.57 16.11 -5.64
N GLY A 138 -0.20 16.03 -6.93
CA GLY A 138 0.53 17.10 -7.63
C GLY A 138 2.05 17.04 -7.50
N LEU A 139 2.57 16.06 -6.76
CA LEU A 139 4.01 15.80 -6.69
C LEU A 139 4.51 15.01 -7.90
N GLU A 140 5.75 15.28 -8.31
CA GLU A 140 6.47 14.49 -9.32
C GLU A 140 6.85 13.08 -8.83
N THR A 141 6.92 12.91 -7.50
CA THR A 141 7.19 11.64 -6.80
C THR A 141 6.14 11.44 -5.71
N TRP A 142 5.86 10.20 -5.32
CA TRP A 142 4.88 9.88 -4.26
C TRP A 142 3.49 10.52 -4.48
N GLY A 143 3.02 10.43 -5.73
CA GLY A 143 1.85 11.18 -6.22
C GLY A 143 0.55 10.38 -6.29
N ILE A 144 -0.52 11.11 -6.61
CA ILE A 144 -1.87 10.58 -6.87
C ILE A 144 -2.34 11.05 -8.24
N CYS A 145 -2.89 10.15 -9.04
CA CYS A 145 -3.44 10.45 -10.35
C CYS A 145 -4.82 9.82 -10.52
N SER A 146 -5.76 10.59 -11.08
CA SER A 146 -7.18 10.23 -11.17
C SER A 146 -7.76 10.52 -12.54
N ALA A 147 -8.74 9.73 -12.96
CA ALA A 147 -9.56 10.01 -14.13
C ALA A 147 -10.33 11.34 -13.97
N PRO A 148 -10.67 12.03 -15.09
CA PRO A 148 -11.19 13.41 -15.04
C PRO A 148 -12.37 13.63 -14.09
N PHE A 149 -13.33 12.71 -14.05
CA PHE A 149 -14.48 12.85 -13.15
C PHE A 149 -14.08 12.84 -11.68
N LEU A 150 -13.18 11.94 -11.26
CA LEU A 150 -12.69 11.91 -9.88
C LEU A 150 -11.85 13.15 -9.59
N GLN A 151 -11.03 13.60 -10.55
CA GLN A 151 -10.24 14.82 -10.41
C GLN A 151 -11.10 16.08 -10.20
N GLU A 152 -12.28 16.13 -10.81
CA GLU A 152 -13.24 17.24 -10.70
C GLU A 152 -14.14 17.12 -9.46
N ALA A 153 -14.78 15.96 -9.27
CA ALA A 153 -15.90 15.81 -8.34
C ALA A 153 -15.51 15.26 -6.96
N PHE A 154 -14.47 14.42 -6.89
CA PHE A 154 -14.03 13.70 -5.69
C PHE A 154 -12.50 13.66 -5.64
N ARG A 155 -11.88 14.84 -5.64
CA ARG A 155 -10.44 14.96 -5.84
C ARG A 155 -9.70 14.45 -4.61
N THR A 156 -8.97 13.34 -4.73
CA THR A 156 -8.07 12.88 -3.68
C THR A 156 -6.84 13.79 -3.60
N THR A 157 -6.65 14.46 -2.46
CA THR A 157 -5.54 15.38 -2.22
C THR A 157 -4.40 14.73 -1.44
N GLU A 158 -4.72 13.80 -0.54
CA GLU A 158 -3.76 13.02 0.24
C GLU A 158 -4.30 11.60 0.45
N PHE A 159 -3.39 10.63 0.47
CA PHE A 159 -3.63 9.29 0.99
C PHE A 159 -2.58 8.98 2.04
N ARG A 160 -3.01 8.55 3.22
CA ARG A 160 -2.16 8.11 4.32
C ARG A 160 -2.56 6.72 4.76
N ILE A 161 -1.58 5.87 5.00
CA ILE A 161 -1.77 4.56 5.62
C ILE A 161 -0.80 4.39 6.77
N LYS A 162 -1.32 4.03 7.94
CA LYS A 162 -0.56 3.58 9.10
C LYS A 162 -0.70 2.07 9.23
N VAL A 163 0.42 1.36 9.29
CA VAL A 163 0.47 -0.09 9.50
C VAL A 163 0.95 -0.37 10.92
N THR A 164 0.38 -1.41 11.55
CA THR A 164 0.83 -1.92 12.84
C THR A 164 0.90 -3.45 12.80
N ILE A 165 2.06 -4.01 13.14
CA ILE A 165 2.34 -5.43 13.25
C ILE A 165 2.27 -5.80 14.73
N ASN A 166 1.43 -6.78 15.07
CA ASN A 166 1.17 -7.18 16.44
C ASN A 166 1.95 -8.45 16.82
N ASP A 167 2.19 -8.64 18.12
CA ASP A 167 2.94 -9.77 18.65
C ASP A 167 2.23 -11.13 18.44
N ASP A 168 0.90 -11.13 18.25
CA ASP A 168 0.11 -12.33 17.96
C ASP A 168 0.20 -12.78 16.48
N GLY A 169 1.05 -12.11 15.69
CA GLY A 169 1.23 -12.37 14.28
C GLY A 169 0.14 -11.80 13.39
N THR A 170 -0.81 -11.02 13.94
CA THR A 170 -1.72 -10.21 13.14
C THR A 170 -1.05 -8.90 12.72
N TRP A 171 -1.60 -8.25 11.71
CA TRP A 171 -1.30 -6.86 11.44
C TRP A 171 -2.59 -6.11 11.12
N GLY A 172 -2.58 -4.81 11.34
CA GLY A 172 -3.71 -3.94 11.03
C GLY A 172 -3.26 -2.67 10.35
N TYR A 173 -4.22 -1.95 9.82
CA TYR A 173 -3.99 -0.67 9.21
C TYR A 173 -5.09 0.34 9.56
N GLU A 174 -4.72 1.62 9.45
CA GLU A 174 -5.62 2.76 9.49
C GLU A 174 -5.29 3.63 8.26
N GLU A 175 -6.28 3.90 7.42
CA GLU A 175 -6.18 4.70 6.22
C GLU A 175 -6.95 6.02 6.40
N ASP A 176 -6.40 7.10 5.87
CA ASP A 176 -7.08 8.38 5.68
C ASP A 176 -6.87 8.86 4.25
N THR A 177 -7.95 8.83 3.48
CA THR A 177 -8.02 9.37 2.12
C THR A 177 -8.74 10.70 2.16
N VAL A 178 -7.99 11.79 1.96
CA VAL A 178 -8.53 13.14 2.02
C VAL A 178 -9.09 13.52 0.65
N LEU A 179 -10.39 13.83 0.60
CA LEU A 179 -11.12 14.17 -0.61
C LEU A 179 -11.57 15.64 -0.57
N GLN A 180 -11.20 16.42 -1.58
CA GLN A 180 -11.92 17.65 -1.90
C GLN A 180 -13.14 17.29 -2.76
N ILE A 181 -14.33 17.35 -2.15
CA ILE A 181 -15.59 17.06 -2.83
C ILE A 181 -16.14 18.33 -3.46
N LEU A 182 -16.56 18.26 -4.72
CA LEU A 182 -17.15 19.39 -5.42
C LEU A 182 -18.38 19.91 -4.66
N GLY A 183 -18.40 21.22 -4.40
CA GLY A 183 -19.47 21.89 -3.64
C GLY A 183 -19.33 21.82 -2.12
N GLN A 184 -18.32 21.14 -1.58
CA GLN A 184 -18.00 21.18 -0.14
C GLN A 184 -16.84 22.15 0.12
N ALA A 185 -16.98 22.97 1.18
CA ALA A 185 -15.93 23.92 1.57
C ALA A 185 -14.74 23.22 2.23
N GLU A 186 -15.03 22.30 3.15
CA GLU A 186 -14.02 21.56 3.90
C GLU A 186 -13.68 20.23 3.23
N PRO A 187 -12.42 19.76 3.33
CA PRO A 187 -12.05 18.41 2.92
C PRO A 187 -12.80 17.33 3.70
N PHE A 188 -13.10 16.23 3.02
CA PHE A 188 -13.70 15.05 3.62
C PHE A 188 -12.63 13.98 3.90
N HIS A 189 -12.58 13.51 5.14
CA HIS A 189 -11.69 12.42 5.56
C HIS A 189 -12.41 11.07 5.39
N HIS A 190 -12.10 10.38 4.30
CA HIS A 190 -12.55 9.02 4.05
C HIS A 190 -11.59 8.06 4.75
N THR A 191 -12.03 7.52 5.89
CA THR A 191 -11.18 6.70 6.76
C THR A 191 -11.61 5.24 6.77
N ASP A 192 -10.62 4.37 6.78
CA ASP A 192 -10.80 2.92 6.82
C ASP A 192 -9.85 2.31 7.86
N ARG A 193 -10.25 1.22 8.50
CA ARG A 193 -9.35 0.43 9.35
C ARG A 193 -9.72 -1.03 9.35
N ASN A 194 -8.72 -1.89 9.47
CA ASN A 194 -8.95 -3.34 9.62
C ASN A 194 -7.85 -4.01 10.45
N LEU A 195 -8.16 -5.19 10.98
CA LEU A 195 -7.21 -6.10 11.63
C LEU A 195 -7.26 -7.45 10.92
N LEU A 196 -6.11 -7.89 10.44
CA LEU A 196 -5.96 -8.99 9.52
C LEU A 196 -5.33 -10.21 10.21
N ARG A 197 -5.93 -11.38 9.98
CA ARG A 197 -5.44 -12.67 10.44
C ARG A 197 -4.96 -13.49 9.26
N ARG A 198 -3.79 -14.11 9.41
CA ARG A 198 -3.21 -14.96 8.35
C ARG A 198 -4.04 -16.22 8.20
N VAL A 199 -4.37 -16.54 6.97
CA VAL A 199 -5.07 -17.78 6.57
C VAL A 199 -4.21 -18.68 5.68
N GLU A 200 -3.16 -18.12 5.08
CA GLU A 200 -2.19 -18.88 4.29
C GLU A 200 -0.78 -18.29 4.45
N ALA A 201 0.23 -19.14 4.53
CA ALA A 201 1.63 -18.71 4.53
C ALA A 201 2.04 -18.17 3.14
N PRO A 202 3.06 -17.31 3.04
CA PRO A 202 3.60 -16.91 1.75
C PRO A 202 4.31 -18.09 1.07
N THR A 203 4.32 -18.07 -0.27
CA THR A 203 5.21 -18.95 -1.05
C THR A 203 6.54 -18.25 -1.32
N PRO A 204 7.62 -18.98 -1.68
CA PRO A 204 8.82 -18.34 -2.20
C PRO A 204 8.53 -17.50 -3.46
N ASN A 205 9.38 -16.50 -3.75
CA ASN A 205 9.31 -15.74 -4.99
C ASN A 205 9.63 -16.62 -6.22
N PRO A 206 9.20 -16.23 -7.44
CA PRO A 206 9.29 -17.09 -8.62
C PRO A 206 10.66 -17.71 -8.91
N LEU A 207 11.77 -16.98 -8.69
CA LEU A 207 13.13 -17.49 -8.98
C LEU A 207 13.59 -18.65 -8.09
N VAL A 208 12.96 -18.83 -6.91
CA VAL A 208 13.41 -19.79 -5.89
C VAL A 208 12.27 -20.72 -5.42
N ARG A 209 11.21 -20.84 -6.22
CA ARG A 209 10.04 -21.69 -5.94
C ARG A 209 10.26 -23.16 -6.32
#